data_AF-A0A958W482-F1
#
_entry.id   AF-A0A958W482-F1
#
_cell.length_a   1.000
_cell.length_b   1.000
_cell.length_c   1.000
_cell.angle_alpha   90.00
_cell.angle_beta   90.00
_cell.angle_gamma   90.00
#
_symmetry.space_group_name_H-M   'P 1'
#
loop_
_entity.id
_entity.type
_entity.pdbx_description
1 polymer ?
#
loop_
_entity_poly.entity_id
_entity_poly.type
_entity_poly.pdbx_seq_one_letter_code
_entity_poly.pdbx_strand_id
1 'polypeptide(L)'
;MKRNDYILRLFLALLFCTSFYTQAVGQTVQNVKAVQENQKVHITYDLNDPSGKPYFVKLLMSKDGGTTFGDELKYVSGDVKSTQPGSGKKIVWDAGQEVSSYNGDAVFRVEATVYEITLPAPVEKRCAKVELTSVKGEGNKIVVDMIVTSQADCTSGIDRRKEYTSLVDTSGNQYQATSGLLGDAQLDVDKKMIKDAPVKSRLVFDNLSSELSTIGVLRIGIYSFGGCAAGYSDPEKIFSFTNVPVSK
;
A
#
# COMPACT_ATOMS: atom_id res chain seq x y z
N MET A 1 -52.84 34.02 -23.96
CA MET A 1 -51.75 33.69 -23.02
C MET A 1 -51.51 32.17 -23.01
N LYS A 2 -50.79 31.62 -24.01
CA LYS A 2 -50.45 30.16 -24.11
C LYS A 2 -49.14 29.89 -24.88
N ARG A 3 -48.29 30.92 -25.10
CA ARG A 3 -47.08 30.81 -25.95
C ARG A 3 -45.77 30.66 -25.16
N ASN A 4 -45.84 30.58 -23.82
CA ASN A 4 -44.67 30.55 -22.94
C ASN A 4 -44.39 29.18 -22.29
N ASP A 5 -45.38 28.27 -22.29
CA ASP A 5 -45.24 26.97 -21.64
C ASP A 5 -44.44 25.96 -22.49
N TYR A 6 -44.46 26.10 -23.81
CA TYR A 6 -43.72 25.20 -24.72
C TYR A 6 -42.22 25.47 -24.69
N ILE A 7 -41.81 26.73 -24.56
CA ILE A 7 -40.38 27.12 -24.47
C ILE A 7 -39.80 26.66 -23.13
N LEU A 8 -40.54 26.83 -22.03
CA LEU A 8 -40.12 26.36 -20.71
C LEU A 8 -40.06 24.82 -20.64
N ARG A 9 -40.99 24.11 -21.29
CA ARG A 9 -40.97 22.64 -21.39
C ARG A 9 -39.86 22.12 -22.30
N LEU A 10 -39.55 22.81 -23.41
CA LEU A 10 -38.39 22.47 -24.26
C LEU A 10 -37.07 22.70 -23.51
N PHE A 11 -36.97 23.80 -22.75
CA PHE A 11 -35.79 24.10 -21.92
C PHE A 11 -35.59 23.06 -20.80
N LEU A 12 -36.66 22.65 -20.11
CA LEU A 12 -36.58 21.59 -19.10
C LEU A 12 -36.22 20.22 -19.70
N ALA A 13 -36.71 19.90 -20.91
CA ALA A 13 -36.37 18.65 -21.60
C ALA A 13 -34.91 18.63 -22.10
N LEU A 14 -34.37 19.77 -22.52
CA LEU A 14 -32.96 19.89 -22.90
C LEU A 14 -32.02 19.79 -21.67
N LEU A 15 -32.42 20.36 -20.53
CA LEU A 15 -31.69 20.27 -19.26
C LEU A 15 -31.67 18.86 -18.65
N PHE A 16 -32.65 18.02 -18.97
CA PHE A 16 -32.67 16.61 -18.58
C PHE A 16 -31.79 15.72 -19.48
N CYS A 17 -31.46 16.19 -20.69
CA CYS A 17 -30.66 15.45 -21.67
C CYS A 17 -29.15 15.68 -21.54
N THR A 18 -28.73 16.66 -20.72
CA THR A 18 -27.33 16.85 -20.32
C THR A 18 -27.01 16.13 -19.01
N SER A 19 -27.72 15.02 -18.72
CA SER A 19 -27.31 14.11 -17.66
C SER A 19 -25.85 13.76 -17.89
N PHE A 20 -25.00 14.28 -17.00
CA PHE A 20 -23.56 14.16 -17.03
C PHE A 20 -23.18 12.74 -17.39
N TYR A 21 -22.63 12.55 -18.59
CA TYR A 21 -21.85 11.37 -18.92
C TYR A 21 -20.57 11.47 -18.08
N THR A 22 -20.64 11.11 -16.80
CA THR A 22 -19.43 10.80 -16.04
C THR A 22 -18.95 9.48 -16.61
N GLN A 23 -18.07 9.57 -17.62
CA GLN A 23 -17.27 8.42 -17.99
C GLN A 23 -16.47 8.06 -16.75
N ALA A 24 -16.77 6.92 -16.14
CA ALA A 24 -15.90 6.33 -15.16
C ALA A 24 -14.63 5.94 -15.92
N VAL A 25 -13.63 6.83 -15.91
CA VAL A 25 -12.32 6.52 -16.47
C VAL A 25 -11.69 5.51 -15.50
N GLY A 26 -11.83 4.24 -15.85
CA GLY A 26 -11.13 3.16 -15.17
C GLY A 26 -9.64 3.17 -15.53
N GLN A 27 -8.88 2.31 -14.85
CA GLN A 27 -7.51 1.99 -15.20
C GLN A 27 -7.39 1.62 -16.70
N THR A 28 -6.40 2.19 -17.38
CA THR A 28 -6.03 1.78 -18.74
C THR A 28 -4.52 1.61 -18.87
N VAL A 29 -4.11 0.60 -19.64
CA VAL A 29 -2.73 0.44 -20.10
C VAL A 29 -2.70 0.72 -21.60
N GLN A 30 -1.80 1.62 -22.03
CA GLN A 30 -1.70 2.08 -23.41
C GLN A 30 -0.24 2.22 -23.85
N ASN A 31 -0.03 2.49 -25.14
CA ASN A 31 1.28 2.78 -25.72
C ASN A 31 2.34 1.69 -25.43
N VAL A 32 1.90 0.43 -25.34
CA VAL A 32 2.79 -0.71 -25.12
C VAL A 32 3.70 -0.87 -26.34
N LYS A 33 5.01 -0.76 -26.13
CA LYS A 33 6.04 -0.96 -27.17
C LYS A 33 7.13 -1.86 -26.62
N ALA A 34 7.58 -2.80 -27.43
CA ALA A 34 8.66 -3.71 -27.08
C ALA A 34 9.84 -3.52 -28.05
N VAL A 35 11.05 -3.47 -27.50
CA VAL A 35 12.31 -3.44 -28.27
C VAL A 35 13.22 -4.51 -27.71
N GLN A 36 13.72 -5.40 -28.58
CA GLN A 36 14.69 -6.40 -28.19
C GLN A 36 16.10 -5.81 -28.25
N GLU A 37 16.87 -6.04 -27.20
CA GLU A 37 18.30 -5.75 -27.14
C GLU A 37 19.02 -6.98 -26.58
N ASN A 38 19.75 -7.69 -27.44
CA ASN A 38 20.36 -8.99 -27.12
C ASN A 38 19.33 -10.02 -26.62
N GLN A 39 19.53 -10.56 -25.41
CA GLN A 39 18.64 -11.53 -24.76
C GLN A 39 17.57 -10.87 -23.89
N LYS A 40 17.49 -9.54 -23.89
CA LYS A 40 16.51 -8.79 -23.10
C LYS A 40 15.50 -8.11 -24.01
N VAL A 41 14.28 -7.98 -23.52
CA VAL A 41 13.23 -7.20 -24.14
C VAL A 41 12.89 -6.04 -23.22
N HIS A 42 12.96 -4.83 -23.76
CA HIS A 42 12.59 -3.59 -23.09
C HIS A 42 11.17 -3.22 -23.52
N ILE A 43 10.25 -3.24 -22.57
CA ILE A 43 8.85 -2.89 -22.78
C ILE A 43 8.60 -1.53 -22.14
N THR A 44 8.02 -0.62 -22.91
CA THR A 44 7.51 0.67 -22.41
C THR A 44 6.00 0.70 -22.48
N TYR A 45 5.35 1.33 -21.52
CA TYR A 45 3.90 1.47 -21.48
C TYR A 45 3.47 2.70 -20.68
N ASP A 46 2.23 3.13 -20.90
CA ASP A 46 1.57 4.16 -20.11
C ASP A 46 0.47 3.51 -19.27
N LEU A 47 0.42 3.85 -17.99
CA LEU A 47 -0.60 3.40 -17.06
C LEU A 47 -1.41 4.61 -16.58
N ASN A 48 -2.65 4.74 -17.04
CA ASN A 48 -3.52 5.84 -16.66
C ASN A 48 -4.60 5.35 -15.71
N ASP A 49 -4.66 5.92 -14.51
CA ASP A 49 -5.73 5.68 -13.56
C ASP A 49 -5.97 6.94 -12.70
N PRO A 50 -7.20 7.49 -12.64
CA PRO A 50 -7.50 8.68 -11.84
C PRO A 50 -7.44 8.47 -10.31
N SER A 51 -7.56 7.23 -9.83
CA SER A 51 -7.56 6.88 -8.41
C SER A 51 -6.19 7.02 -7.74
N GLY A 52 -5.10 7.05 -8.52
CA GLY A 52 -3.74 7.14 -7.99
C GLY A 52 -3.30 5.95 -7.14
N LYS A 53 -3.99 4.80 -7.24
CA LYS A 53 -3.60 3.58 -6.54
C LYS A 53 -2.37 2.94 -7.19
N PRO A 54 -1.48 2.27 -6.43
CA PRO A 54 -0.42 1.47 -7.01
C PRO A 54 -0.96 0.20 -7.66
N TYR A 55 -0.22 -0.32 -8.64
CA TYR A 55 -0.58 -1.51 -9.43
C TYR A 55 0.49 -2.61 -9.37
N PHE A 56 0.04 -3.86 -9.40
CA PHE A 56 0.84 -5.00 -9.82
C PHE A 56 0.69 -5.15 -11.33
N VAL A 57 1.81 -5.21 -12.04
CA VAL A 57 1.81 -5.21 -13.51
C VAL A 57 2.44 -6.50 -14.02
N LYS A 58 1.64 -7.25 -14.78
CA LYS A 58 2.00 -8.51 -15.42
C LYS A 58 2.40 -8.25 -16.86
N LEU A 59 3.41 -8.99 -17.31
CA LEU A 59 3.77 -9.06 -18.72
C LEU A 59 3.42 -10.45 -19.25
N LEU A 60 2.60 -10.49 -20.30
CA LEU A 60 2.21 -11.70 -20.99
C LEU A 60 2.75 -11.65 -22.42
N MET A 61 3.07 -12.82 -22.97
CA MET A 61 3.56 -12.97 -24.33
C MET A 61 2.64 -13.85 -25.15
N SER A 62 2.38 -13.42 -26.37
CA SER A 62 1.74 -14.18 -27.43
C SER A 62 2.75 -14.54 -28.50
N LYS A 63 2.67 -15.78 -28.98
CA LYS A 63 3.49 -16.33 -30.08
C LYS A 63 2.70 -16.51 -31.38
N ASP A 64 1.42 -16.13 -31.38
CA ASP A 64 0.44 -16.35 -32.46
C ASP A 64 -0.24 -15.05 -32.91
N GLY A 65 0.54 -13.96 -32.92
CA GLY A 65 0.09 -12.66 -33.41
C GLY A 65 -0.91 -11.95 -32.49
N GLY A 66 -0.99 -12.33 -31.22
CA GLY A 66 -1.91 -11.75 -30.23
C GLY A 66 -3.25 -12.48 -30.11
N THR A 67 -3.39 -13.66 -30.72
CA THR A 67 -4.63 -14.46 -30.64
C THR A 67 -4.78 -15.07 -29.26
N THR A 68 -3.71 -15.67 -28.72
CA THR A 68 -3.65 -16.21 -27.37
C THR A 68 -2.44 -15.68 -26.63
N PHE A 69 -2.58 -15.52 -25.31
CA PHE A 69 -1.50 -15.09 -24.42
C PHE A 69 -1.24 -16.20 -23.40
N GLY A 70 0.04 -16.52 -23.19
CA GLY A 70 0.46 -17.49 -22.18
C GLY A 70 0.40 -16.93 -20.76
N ASP A 71 0.97 -17.70 -19.83
CA ASP A 71 1.12 -17.30 -18.43
C ASP A 71 2.01 -16.04 -18.28
N GLU A 72 1.94 -15.44 -17.09
CA GLU A 72 2.80 -14.33 -16.68
C GLU A 72 4.29 -14.70 -16.77
N LEU A 73 5.07 -13.84 -17.43
CA LEU A 73 6.51 -13.96 -17.52
C LEU A 73 7.17 -13.68 -16.15
N LYS A 74 8.09 -14.55 -15.74
CA LYS A 74 8.65 -14.56 -14.38
C LYS A 74 9.94 -13.76 -14.26
N TYR A 75 10.75 -13.69 -15.32
CA TYR A 75 12.05 -13.00 -15.28
C TYR A 75 11.93 -11.54 -15.71
N VAL A 76 10.98 -10.82 -15.08
CA VAL A 76 10.68 -9.41 -15.34
C VAL A 76 11.15 -8.51 -14.20
N SER A 77 11.57 -7.29 -14.55
CA SER A 77 12.02 -6.26 -13.62
C SER A 77 11.59 -4.87 -14.07
N GLY A 78 11.73 -3.86 -13.21
CA GLY A 78 11.31 -2.48 -13.46
C GLY A 78 9.97 -2.15 -12.80
N ASP A 79 9.12 -1.41 -13.49
CA ASP A 79 7.81 -0.95 -13.03
C ASP A 79 6.76 -2.08 -13.06
N VAL A 80 6.99 -3.15 -12.29
CA VAL A 80 6.12 -4.35 -12.23
C VAL A 80 5.39 -4.54 -10.89
N LYS A 81 5.86 -3.89 -9.82
CA LYS A 81 5.30 -4.00 -8.46
C LYS A 81 5.12 -2.62 -7.85
N SER A 82 3.98 -2.43 -7.17
CA SER A 82 3.62 -1.15 -6.54
C SER A 82 3.75 0.04 -7.51
N THR A 83 3.45 -0.18 -8.80
CA THR A 83 3.65 0.81 -9.85
C THR A 83 2.59 1.89 -9.79
N GLN A 84 3.00 3.14 -9.58
CA GLN A 84 2.10 4.28 -9.64
C GLN A 84 1.70 4.61 -11.09
N PRO A 85 0.48 5.11 -11.36
CA PRO A 85 0.09 5.60 -12.67
C PRO A 85 1.08 6.64 -13.24
N GLY A 86 1.16 6.71 -14.56
CA GLY A 86 1.99 7.65 -15.29
C GLY A 86 2.47 7.09 -16.63
N SER A 87 3.05 7.96 -17.44
CA SER A 87 3.59 7.62 -18.76
C SER A 87 5.03 7.10 -18.70
N GLY A 88 5.43 6.34 -19.72
CA GLY A 88 6.82 5.94 -19.94
C GLY A 88 7.37 4.93 -18.93
N LYS A 89 6.48 4.13 -18.32
CA LYS A 89 6.85 3.03 -17.42
C LYS A 89 7.63 1.97 -18.18
N LYS A 90 8.52 1.25 -17.49
CA LYS A 90 9.48 0.33 -18.11
C LYS A 90 9.44 -1.05 -17.45
N ILE A 91 9.33 -2.08 -18.28
CA ILE A 91 9.58 -3.47 -17.89
C ILE A 91 10.79 -3.97 -18.67
N VAL A 92 11.69 -4.66 -18.00
CA VAL A 92 12.78 -5.40 -18.64
C VAL A 92 12.54 -6.88 -18.41
N TRP A 93 12.33 -7.62 -19.49
CA TRP A 93 12.21 -9.07 -19.47
C TRP A 93 13.52 -9.72 -19.93
N ASP A 94 14.06 -10.63 -19.11
CA ASP A 94 15.21 -11.46 -19.46
C ASP A 94 14.72 -12.74 -20.18
N ALA A 95 14.57 -12.64 -21.50
CA ALA A 95 14.07 -13.73 -22.32
C ALA A 95 15.01 -14.95 -22.30
N GLY A 96 16.32 -14.74 -22.14
CA GLY A 96 17.32 -15.81 -22.09
C GLY A 96 17.18 -16.74 -20.88
N GLN A 97 16.61 -16.25 -19.78
CA GLN A 97 16.34 -17.06 -18.58
C GLN A 97 14.99 -17.79 -18.63
N GLU A 98 14.03 -17.30 -19.42
CA GLU A 98 12.68 -17.84 -19.48
C GLU A 98 12.49 -18.82 -20.64
N VAL A 99 13.06 -18.49 -21.81
CA VAL A 99 12.84 -19.22 -23.05
C VAL A 99 14.19 -19.62 -23.64
N SER A 100 14.42 -20.92 -23.77
CA SER A 100 15.68 -21.47 -24.27
C SER A 100 15.99 -21.07 -25.72
N SER A 101 14.96 -20.96 -26.56
CA SER A 101 15.02 -20.33 -27.87
C SER A 101 13.61 -20.04 -28.41
N TYR A 102 13.45 -18.89 -29.07
CA TYR A 102 12.25 -18.56 -29.82
C TYR A 102 12.66 -17.73 -31.04
N ASN A 103 12.20 -18.15 -32.22
CA ASN A 103 12.48 -17.47 -33.48
C ASN A 103 11.14 -17.23 -34.18
N GLY A 104 10.59 -16.04 -33.99
CA GLY A 104 9.27 -15.63 -34.47
C GLY A 104 8.87 -14.28 -33.86
N ASP A 105 7.79 -13.70 -34.40
CA ASP A 105 7.26 -12.45 -33.88
C ASP A 105 6.48 -12.68 -32.58
N ALA A 106 6.79 -11.88 -31.55
CA ALA A 106 6.09 -11.91 -30.28
C ALA A 106 5.24 -10.65 -30.10
N VAL A 107 4.02 -10.83 -29.59
CA VAL A 107 3.14 -9.73 -29.17
C VAL A 107 3.08 -9.72 -27.65
N PHE A 108 3.28 -8.56 -27.04
CA PHE A 108 3.24 -8.40 -25.59
C PHE A 108 1.94 -7.72 -25.15
N ARG A 109 1.40 -8.22 -24.04
CA ARG A 109 0.30 -7.57 -23.32
C ARG A 109 0.76 -7.24 -21.93
N VAL A 110 0.45 -6.03 -21.50
CA VAL A 110 0.69 -5.56 -20.14
C VAL A 110 -0.66 -5.48 -19.45
N GLU A 111 -0.81 -6.21 -18.36
CA GLU A 111 -2.02 -6.22 -17.54
C GLU A 111 -1.67 -5.61 -16.19
N ALA A 112 -2.45 -4.61 -15.76
CA ALA A 112 -2.28 -4.01 -14.44
C ALA A 112 -3.49 -4.37 -13.57
N THR A 113 -3.22 -4.78 -12.34
CA THR A 113 -4.24 -5.04 -11.32
C THR A 113 -3.90 -4.22 -10.08
N VAL A 114 -4.91 -3.64 -9.43
CA VAL A 114 -4.70 -2.83 -8.22
C VAL A 114 -3.83 -3.62 -7.23
N TYR A 115 -2.75 -3.01 -6.76
CA TYR A 115 -1.91 -3.59 -5.73
C TYR A 115 -2.56 -3.33 -4.38
N GLU A 116 -3.45 -4.23 -3.97
CA GLU A 116 -4.08 -4.17 -2.67
C GLU A 116 -3.11 -4.64 -1.60
N ILE A 117 -2.71 -3.71 -0.75
CA ILE A 117 -1.86 -3.98 0.41
C ILE A 117 -2.77 -4.38 1.57
N THR A 118 -2.82 -5.68 1.87
CA THR A 118 -3.54 -6.20 3.03
C THR A 118 -2.66 -6.10 4.26
N LEU A 119 -3.05 -5.25 5.21
CA LEU A 119 -2.37 -5.18 6.50
C LEU A 119 -2.70 -6.41 7.35
N PRO A 120 -1.79 -6.85 8.25
CA PRO A 120 -2.06 -7.96 9.15
C PRO A 120 -3.26 -7.68 10.05
N ALA A 121 -3.90 -8.74 10.53
CA ALA A 121 -5.01 -8.65 11.45
C ALA A 121 -4.63 -7.88 12.74
N PRO A 122 -5.59 -7.18 13.37
CA PRO A 122 -5.34 -6.52 14.65
C PRO A 122 -4.81 -7.48 15.71
N VAL A 123 -3.86 -7.01 16.50
CA VAL A 123 -3.34 -7.78 17.63
C VAL A 123 -4.02 -7.28 18.89
N GLU A 124 -4.73 -8.19 19.56
CA GLU A 124 -5.41 -7.92 20.83
C GLU A 124 -4.67 -8.63 21.97
N LYS A 125 -4.47 -7.88 23.05
CA LYS A 125 -3.84 -8.32 24.29
C LYS A 125 -4.72 -7.90 25.45
N ARG A 126 -4.39 -8.34 26.67
CA ARG A 126 -5.19 -8.07 27.88
C ARG A 126 -5.61 -6.60 28.04
N CYS A 127 -4.73 -5.66 27.70
CA CYS A 127 -4.98 -4.24 27.96
C CYS A 127 -5.28 -3.36 26.77
N ALA A 128 -4.94 -3.81 25.57
CA ALA A 128 -5.17 -3.01 24.39
C ALA A 128 -5.33 -3.89 23.16
N LYS A 129 -5.97 -3.32 22.16
CA LYS A 129 -6.00 -3.81 20.79
C LYS A 129 -5.28 -2.80 19.91
N VAL A 130 -4.39 -3.28 19.05
CA VAL A 130 -3.65 -2.47 18.08
C VAL A 130 -4.02 -2.92 16.68
N GLU A 131 -4.49 -1.98 15.87
CA GLU A 131 -4.85 -2.17 14.47
C GLU A 131 -4.02 -1.25 13.59
N LEU A 132 -3.26 -1.82 12.66
CA LEU A 132 -2.53 -1.02 11.67
C LEU A 132 -3.52 -0.47 10.64
N THR A 133 -3.41 0.81 10.34
CA THR A 133 -4.27 1.49 9.36
C THR A 133 -3.49 1.97 8.14
N SER A 134 -2.18 2.22 8.29
CA SER A 134 -1.28 2.51 7.18
C SER A 134 0.16 2.15 7.54
N VAL A 135 0.91 1.65 6.56
CA VAL A 135 2.37 1.47 6.64
C VAL A 135 2.94 1.97 5.32
N LYS A 136 3.58 3.14 5.37
CA LYS A 136 4.04 3.89 4.19
C LYS A 136 5.54 4.10 4.25
N GLY A 137 6.22 3.84 3.14
CA GLY A 137 7.59 4.26 2.91
C GLY A 137 7.61 5.68 2.36
N GLU A 138 8.32 6.59 3.03
CA GLU A 138 8.49 7.98 2.62
C GLU A 138 9.99 8.27 2.50
N GLY A 139 10.56 8.04 1.31
CA GLY A 139 12.02 8.13 1.11
C GLY A 139 12.75 7.10 1.97
N ASN A 140 13.61 7.54 2.88
CA ASN A 140 14.33 6.67 3.81
C ASN A 140 13.58 6.41 5.14
N LYS A 141 12.28 6.73 5.17
CA LYS A 141 11.43 6.62 6.35
C LYS A 141 10.34 5.59 6.16
N ILE A 142 9.88 5.02 7.27
CA ILE A 142 8.61 4.30 7.32
C ILE A 142 7.72 4.95 8.36
N VAL A 143 6.51 5.33 7.92
CA VAL A 143 5.45 5.89 8.74
C VAL A 143 4.39 4.82 8.95
N VAL A 144 4.12 4.49 10.22
CA VAL A 144 3.11 3.53 10.64
C VAL A 144 1.99 4.30 11.33
N ASP A 145 0.81 4.32 10.73
CA ASP A 145 -0.42 4.82 11.33
C ASP A 145 -1.25 3.66 11.88
N MET A 146 -1.75 3.80 13.10
CA MET A 146 -2.48 2.75 13.81
C MET A 146 -3.59 3.30 14.68
N ILE A 147 -4.53 2.42 15.05
CA ILE A 147 -5.51 2.67 16.09
C ILE A 147 -5.13 1.82 17.30
N VAL A 148 -5.07 2.48 18.47
CA VAL A 148 -4.90 1.83 19.76
C VAL A 148 -6.20 1.99 20.52
N THR A 149 -6.80 0.87 20.92
CA THR A 149 -8.03 0.85 21.74
C THR A 149 -7.72 0.19 23.07
N SER A 150 -7.99 0.89 24.18
CA SER A 150 -7.78 0.33 25.52
C SER A 150 -8.94 -0.56 25.94
N GLN A 151 -8.63 -1.65 26.65
CA GLN A 151 -9.63 -2.59 27.19
C GLN A 151 -10.17 -2.16 28.57
N ALA A 152 -9.55 -1.15 29.18
CA ALA A 152 -9.96 -0.57 30.46
C ALA A 152 -9.60 0.92 30.53
N ASP A 153 -10.22 1.65 31.45
CA ASP A 153 -9.74 2.99 31.78
C ASP A 153 -8.35 2.87 32.41
N CYS A 154 -7.36 3.46 31.76
CA CYS A 154 -5.97 3.32 32.15
C CYS A 154 -5.14 4.53 31.72
N THR A 155 -3.89 4.57 32.17
CA THR A 155 -2.89 5.50 31.66
C THR A 155 -1.87 4.70 30.88
N SER A 156 -1.64 5.03 29.62
CA SER A 156 -0.77 4.27 28.72
C SER A 156 0.22 5.18 28.01
N GLY A 157 1.34 4.62 27.59
CA GLY A 157 2.30 5.28 26.70
C GLY A 157 2.94 4.26 25.76
N ILE A 158 3.62 4.76 24.74
CA ILE A 158 4.43 3.93 23.83
C ILE A 158 5.87 3.99 24.31
N ASP A 159 6.46 2.82 24.61
CA ASP A 159 7.85 2.68 25.02
C ASP A 159 8.77 2.80 23.81
N ARG A 160 9.63 3.82 23.76
CA ARG A 160 10.53 4.05 22.63
C ARG A 160 11.64 3.01 22.54
N ARG A 161 12.01 2.34 23.63
CA ARG A 161 13.22 1.51 23.66
C ARG A 161 13.15 0.43 22.58
N LYS A 162 14.29 0.18 21.93
CA LYS A 162 14.41 -0.63 20.72
C LYS A 162 13.90 -2.06 20.92
N GLU A 163 14.02 -2.60 22.12
CA GLU A 163 13.52 -3.92 22.50
C GLU A 163 11.98 -4.03 22.49
N TYR A 164 11.26 -2.90 22.60
CA TYR A 164 9.80 -2.87 22.69
C TYR A 164 9.14 -2.30 21.44
N THR A 165 9.64 -1.16 20.95
CA THR A 165 9.13 -0.52 19.73
C THR A 165 10.22 -0.50 18.66
N SER A 166 10.11 -1.44 17.72
CA SER A 166 11.10 -1.61 16.65
C SER A 166 10.51 -2.20 15.39
N LEU A 167 11.20 -1.95 14.30
CA LEU A 167 11.00 -2.55 13.00
C LEU A 167 12.20 -3.45 12.69
N VAL A 168 11.97 -4.70 12.34
CA VAL A 168 13.00 -5.64 11.87
C VAL A 168 12.74 -5.90 10.39
N ASP A 169 13.71 -5.60 9.53
CA ASP A 169 13.61 -5.89 8.10
C ASP A 169 13.72 -7.39 7.81
N THR A 170 13.52 -7.80 6.55
CA THR A 170 13.62 -9.21 6.14
C THR A 170 15.04 -9.76 6.18
N SER A 171 16.05 -8.90 6.31
CA SER A 171 17.46 -9.27 6.48
C SER A 171 17.87 -9.40 7.95
N GLY A 172 16.97 -9.07 8.89
CA GLY A 172 17.20 -9.14 10.33
C GLY A 172 17.75 -7.85 10.95
N ASN A 173 17.91 -6.77 10.20
CA ASN A 173 18.34 -5.50 10.78
C ASN A 173 17.19 -4.87 11.56
N GLN A 174 17.50 -4.44 12.79
CA GLN A 174 16.50 -3.85 13.68
C GLN A 174 16.68 -2.33 13.80
N TYR A 175 15.58 -1.62 13.64
CA TYR A 175 15.46 -0.16 13.67
C TYR A 175 14.54 0.26 14.82
N GLN A 176 14.94 1.29 15.56
CA GLN A 176 14.13 1.88 16.63
C GLN A 176 13.23 2.97 16.04
N ALA A 177 12.05 3.18 16.63
CA ALA A 177 11.21 4.34 16.28
C ALA A 177 11.94 5.64 16.64
N THR A 178 12.05 6.56 15.69
CA THR A 178 12.69 7.87 15.90
C THR A 178 11.72 8.89 16.47
N SER A 179 10.44 8.76 16.16
CA SER A 179 9.36 9.56 16.74
C SER A 179 8.03 8.82 16.70
N GLY A 180 7.03 9.35 17.40
CA GLY A 180 5.69 8.79 17.41
C GLY A 180 4.77 9.48 18.39
N LEU A 181 3.48 9.16 18.24
CA LEU A 181 2.38 9.70 19.03
C LEU A 181 1.39 8.59 19.39
N LEU A 182 0.95 8.55 20.65
CA LEU A 182 -0.28 7.89 21.09
C LEU A 182 -1.35 8.97 21.21
N GLY A 183 -2.16 9.18 20.17
CA GLY A 183 -3.01 10.38 20.07
C GLY A 183 -2.17 11.64 19.93
N ASP A 184 -2.10 12.42 21.00
CA ASP A 184 -1.34 13.66 21.14
C ASP A 184 -0.12 13.52 22.08
N ALA A 185 0.03 12.40 22.77
CA ALA A 185 1.16 12.15 23.66
C ALA A 185 2.35 11.60 22.86
N GLN A 186 3.53 12.18 23.07
CA GLN A 186 4.78 11.69 22.47
C GLN A 186 5.17 10.31 23.03
N LEU A 187 6.13 9.66 22.37
CA LEU A 187 6.75 8.45 22.92
C LEU A 187 7.28 8.70 24.33
N ASP A 188 7.13 7.70 25.20
CA ASP A 188 7.49 7.72 26.61
C ASP A 188 6.70 8.75 27.45
N VAL A 189 5.63 9.32 26.89
CA VAL A 189 4.70 10.22 27.60
C VAL A 189 3.37 9.52 27.80
N ASP A 190 2.87 9.61 29.02
CA ASP A 190 1.63 9.00 29.46
C ASP A 190 0.40 9.74 28.91
N LYS A 191 -0.58 8.97 28.43
CA LYS A 191 -1.89 9.43 27.99
C LYS A 191 -2.98 8.70 28.77
N LYS A 192 -3.99 9.46 29.21
CA LYS A 192 -5.24 8.87 29.71
C LYS A 192 -5.99 8.22 28.55
N MET A 193 -6.27 6.94 28.70
CA MET A 193 -7.03 6.14 27.77
C MET A 193 -8.40 5.85 28.37
N ILE A 194 -9.44 6.01 27.56
CA ILE A 194 -10.81 5.64 27.91
C ILE A 194 -11.06 4.27 27.33
N LYS A 195 -11.67 3.38 28.11
CA LYS A 195 -12.07 2.04 27.65
C LYS A 195 -12.85 2.12 26.33
N ASP A 196 -12.50 1.25 25.39
CA ASP A 196 -13.12 1.06 24.08
C ASP A 196 -13.06 2.29 23.14
N ALA A 197 -12.46 3.41 23.57
CA ALA A 197 -12.29 4.59 22.74
C ALA A 197 -11.08 4.43 21.80
N PRO A 198 -11.26 4.53 20.46
CA PRO A 198 -10.16 4.38 19.52
C PRO A 198 -9.26 5.63 19.53
N VAL A 199 -7.95 5.41 19.68
CA VAL A 199 -6.94 6.47 19.65
C VAL A 199 -6.04 6.31 18.42
N LYS A 200 -6.15 7.25 17.48
CA LYS A 200 -5.26 7.33 16.33
C LYS A 200 -3.84 7.63 16.80
N SER A 201 -2.88 6.87 16.29
CA SER A 201 -1.50 6.89 16.76
C SER A 201 -0.56 6.71 15.57
N ARG A 202 0.69 7.15 15.73
CA ARG A 202 1.69 7.14 14.66
C ARG A 202 3.05 6.75 15.19
N LEU A 203 3.81 6.00 14.41
CA LEU A 203 5.25 5.79 14.60
C LEU A 203 6.00 6.16 13.33
N VAL A 204 7.22 6.68 13.49
CA VAL A 204 8.13 6.95 12.40
C VAL A 204 9.44 6.23 12.67
N PHE A 205 9.94 5.54 11.66
CA PHE A 205 11.26 4.91 11.64
C PHE A 205 12.07 5.56 10.51
N ASP A 206 13.30 5.99 10.78
CA ASP A 206 14.18 6.58 9.78
C ASP A 206 15.38 5.66 9.46
N ASN A 207 16.18 6.04 8.47
CA ASN A 207 17.40 5.35 8.04
C ASN A 207 17.15 3.94 7.47
N LEU A 208 16.00 3.75 6.81
CA LEU A 208 15.68 2.51 6.10
C LEU A 208 15.93 2.67 4.61
N SER A 209 16.09 1.53 3.92
CA SER A 209 16.15 1.51 2.46
C SER A 209 14.86 2.06 1.85
N SER A 210 14.98 2.95 0.87
CA SER A 210 13.85 3.45 0.08
C SER A 210 13.14 2.34 -0.68
N GLU A 211 13.79 1.19 -0.86
CA GLU A 211 13.24 0.03 -1.57
C GLU A 211 12.53 -0.97 -0.66
N LEU A 212 12.50 -0.75 0.67
CA LEU A 212 11.89 -1.71 1.58
C LEU A 212 10.39 -1.84 1.30
N SER A 213 9.94 -2.99 0.83
CA SER A 213 8.54 -3.29 0.50
C SER A 213 7.83 -4.12 1.56
N THR A 214 8.59 -4.74 2.47
CA THR A 214 8.07 -5.62 3.50
C THR A 214 8.90 -5.50 4.77
N ILE A 215 8.23 -5.37 5.91
CA ILE A 215 8.82 -5.46 7.25
C ILE A 215 8.71 -6.93 7.69
N GLY A 216 9.82 -7.52 8.12
CA GLY A 216 9.82 -8.88 8.66
C GLY A 216 9.03 -8.95 9.97
N VAL A 217 9.36 -8.07 10.93
CA VAL A 217 8.65 -7.96 12.21
C VAL A 217 8.49 -6.49 12.62
N LEU A 218 7.27 -6.06 12.92
CA LEU A 218 6.98 -4.78 13.57
C LEU A 218 6.57 -5.05 15.02
N ARG A 219 7.27 -4.44 15.97
CA ARG A 219 6.96 -4.46 17.40
C ARG A 219 6.52 -3.08 17.85
N ILE A 220 5.44 -3.03 18.61
CA ILE A 220 4.90 -1.81 19.22
C ILE A 220 4.75 -2.10 20.72
N GLY A 221 5.53 -1.39 21.54
CA GLY A 221 5.52 -1.54 22.98
C GLY A 221 4.58 -0.53 23.63
N ILE A 222 3.44 -0.98 24.16
CA ILE A 222 2.49 -0.14 24.88
C ILE A 222 2.48 -0.56 26.34
N TYR A 223 3.06 0.28 27.20
CA TYR A 223 2.95 0.09 28.64
C TYR A 223 1.67 0.77 29.13
N SER A 224 1.05 0.20 30.17
CA SER A 224 -0.19 0.73 30.74
C SER A 224 -0.18 0.59 32.26
N PHE A 225 -0.79 1.54 32.97
CA PHE A 225 -0.95 1.54 34.41
C PHE A 225 -2.44 1.59 34.76
N GLY A 226 -2.86 0.82 35.76
CA GLY A 226 -4.24 0.81 36.25
C GLY A 226 -5.04 -0.41 35.80
N GLY A 227 -6.29 -0.19 35.37
CA GLY A 227 -7.39 -1.18 35.45
C GLY A 227 -7.13 -2.61 34.97
N CYS A 228 -6.27 -2.82 33.97
CA CYS A 228 -5.95 -4.14 33.44
C CYS A 228 -4.44 -4.46 33.46
N ALA A 229 -3.59 -3.53 33.89
CA ALA A 229 -2.19 -3.44 33.46
C ALA A 229 -1.17 -3.43 34.60
N ALA A 230 0.02 -3.98 34.34
CA ALA A 230 1.13 -4.06 35.29
C ALA A 230 2.30 -3.11 34.98
N GLY A 231 2.07 -2.01 34.27
CA GLY A 231 3.10 -1.02 33.93
C GLY A 231 4.18 -1.57 33.00
N TYR A 232 5.42 -1.13 33.24
CA TYR A 232 6.58 -1.59 32.47
C TYR A 232 6.90 -3.08 32.65
N SER A 233 6.41 -3.72 33.71
CA SER A 233 6.58 -5.16 33.94
C SER A 233 5.53 -6.04 33.26
N ASP A 234 4.58 -5.45 32.54
CA ASP A 234 3.54 -6.21 31.85
C ASP A 234 4.17 -7.09 30.75
N PRO A 235 4.04 -8.44 30.83
CA PRO A 235 4.59 -9.33 29.82
C PRO A 235 3.87 -9.23 28.47
N GLU A 236 2.64 -8.69 28.43
CA GLU A 236 1.83 -8.56 27.22
C GLU A 236 1.92 -7.18 26.55
N LYS A 237 2.85 -6.32 26.98
CA LYS A 237 3.00 -4.96 26.46
C LYS A 237 3.47 -4.86 25.00
N ILE A 238 3.95 -5.96 24.40
CA ILE A 238 4.49 -5.96 23.04
C ILE A 238 3.47 -6.53 22.05
N PHE A 239 3.05 -5.69 21.12
CA PHE A 239 2.22 -6.04 19.98
C PHE A 239 3.13 -6.33 18.79
N SER A 240 3.09 -7.56 18.27
CA SER A 240 3.98 -8.00 17.19
C SER A 240 3.19 -8.34 15.93
N PHE A 241 3.62 -7.77 14.81
CA PHE A 241 3.09 -8.02 13.48
C PHE A 241 4.20 -8.57 12.60
N THR A 242 3.91 -9.56 11.76
CA THR A 242 4.90 -10.18 10.86
C THR A 242 4.52 -9.97 9.41
N ASN A 243 5.53 -9.98 8.52
CA ASN A 243 5.34 -9.82 7.08
C ASN A 243 4.50 -8.59 6.72
N VAL A 244 4.74 -7.46 7.39
CA VAL A 244 3.93 -6.26 7.23
C VAL A 244 4.31 -5.58 5.91
N PRO A 245 3.39 -5.49 4.94
CA PRO A 245 3.70 -4.83 3.67
C PRO A 245 3.86 -3.32 3.85
N VAL A 246 4.74 -2.72 3.06
CA VAL A 246 5.04 -1.28 3.06
C VAL A 246 4.58 -0.70 1.72
N SER A 247 3.61 0.21 1.77
CA SER A 247 3.17 0.98 0.61
C SER A 247 4.19 2.05 0.24
N LYS A 248 4.27 2.41 -1.05
CA LYS A 248 5.10 3.51 -1.57
C LYS A 248 4.25 4.72 -1.93
#